data_AF-A0A818FV61-F1
#
_entry.id   AF-A0A818FV61-F1
#
_cell.length_a   1.000
_cell.length_b   1.000
_cell.length_c   1.000
_cell.angle_alpha   90.00
_cell.angle_beta   90.00
_cell.angle_gamma   90.00
#
_symmetry.space_group_name_H-M   'P 1'
#
loop_
_entity.id
_entity.type
_entity.pdbx_description
1 polymer ?
#
loop_
_entity_poly.entity_id
_entity_poly.type
_entity_poly.pdbx_seq_one_letter_code
_entity_poly.pdbx_strand_id
1 'polypeptide(L)'
;MTDELVPNRCRYICPRKQRQCKMSPSTSLSLYCMEHLLFDPDLDEATKESLRIPCPLNPQHSISPHDLQRHIRKCNQRPRILGPFHRPNCNSGLECDNHDDYSTILQDITDEELQAFIIRMEAIHDNFVKEPVGNAQTNFDCYLPHVNVDELGNRSRKHLQQIGSIIASLVQLNLLQANTCFVEMGAGRGQLSHELHACVKQESTVQFVLIERDHQRYRFDAHHRRDHQGPSFERYRLDIRDLYLAELPSIKNSQSEKHTVIISKHLCGGATDLALRCAVDAQRNSQSIQAIIIALCCHHRLLWKDYAGKEFFRRLNLTPKDFSLIRTLTSWGTCENRHRMTQDGKRSTMDGISLQSSTSTSTDRSTYSKQRLFSVEEQENIGLKAKRILDWGRIEYLDENGFSAHLKVYVSKSITLENIALIATSLTN
;
A
#
# COMPACT_ATOMS: atom_id res chain seq x y z
N MET A 1 -27.13 -24.41 -14.02
CA MET A 1 -28.12 -24.12 -12.95
C MET A 1 -28.77 -22.81 -13.33
N THR A 2 -30.06 -22.84 -13.65
CA THR A 2 -30.86 -21.63 -13.92
C THR A 2 -30.98 -20.87 -12.60
N ASP A 3 -30.32 -19.71 -12.50
CA ASP A 3 -30.45 -18.83 -11.34
C ASP A 3 -31.92 -18.38 -11.25
N GLU A 4 -32.69 -18.99 -10.36
CA GLU A 4 -34.04 -18.55 -10.04
C GLU A 4 -33.97 -17.11 -9.50
N LEU A 5 -34.69 -16.20 -10.16
CA LEU A 5 -34.77 -14.80 -9.77
C LEU A 5 -35.36 -14.71 -8.36
N VAL A 6 -34.62 -14.07 -7.44
CA VAL A 6 -35.08 -13.90 -6.05
C VAL A 6 -36.22 -12.86 -6.03
N PRO A 7 -37.37 -13.18 -5.42
CA PRO A 7 -38.49 -12.24 -5.32
C PRO A 7 -38.13 -11.01 -4.47
N ASN A 8 -38.81 -9.88 -4.71
CA ASN A 8 -38.61 -8.58 -4.05
C ASN A 8 -37.19 -7.97 -4.19
N ARG A 9 -36.48 -8.30 -5.27
CA ARG A 9 -35.20 -7.70 -5.62
C ARG A 9 -35.22 -7.10 -7.01
N CYS A 10 -34.39 -6.09 -7.19
CA CYS A 10 -34.11 -5.48 -8.47
C CYS A 10 -33.65 -6.55 -9.48
N ARG A 11 -34.34 -6.63 -10.62
CA ARG A 11 -34.08 -7.64 -11.67
C ARG A 11 -32.78 -7.42 -12.45
N TYR A 12 -32.11 -6.27 -12.27
CA TYR A 12 -30.82 -6.00 -12.90
C TYR A 12 -29.73 -7.01 -12.49
N ILE A 13 -29.10 -7.65 -13.47
CA ILE A 13 -27.97 -8.57 -13.27
C ILE A 13 -26.67 -7.79 -13.32
N CYS A 14 -25.92 -7.76 -12.22
CA CYS A 14 -24.63 -7.08 -12.16
C CYS A 14 -23.58 -7.82 -13.01
N PRO A 15 -23.09 -7.27 -14.14
CA PRO A 15 -22.25 -8.02 -15.08
C PRO A 15 -20.95 -8.58 -14.48
N ARG A 16 -20.32 -7.83 -13.56
CA ARG A 16 -19.09 -8.28 -12.88
C ARG A 16 -19.31 -9.40 -11.86
N LYS A 17 -20.50 -9.45 -11.24
CA LYS A 17 -20.80 -10.36 -10.13
C LYS A 17 -21.68 -11.53 -10.55
N GLN A 18 -22.17 -11.53 -11.79
CA GLN A 18 -23.05 -12.54 -12.37
C GLN A 18 -24.20 -12.92 -11.43
N ARG A 19 -24.84 -11.92 -10.84
CA ARG A 19 -25.97 -12.09 -9.89
C ARG A 19 -26.89 -10.89 -9.90
N GLN A 20 -28.13 -11.08 -9.45
CA GLN A 20 -29.09 -9.99 -9.23
C GLN A 20 -28.57 -8.91 -8.27
N CYS A 21 -28.96 -7.67 -8.55
CA CYS A 21 -28.81 -6.55 -7.62
C CYS A 21 -29.52 -6.86 -6.30
N LYS A 22 -28.87 -6.56 -5.17
CA LYS A 22 -29.43 -6.82 -3.83
C LYS A 22 -30.45 -5.76 -3.37
N MET A 23 -30.61 -4.68 -4.13
CA MET A 23 -31.50 -3.58 -3.76
C MET A 23 -32.95 -3.96 -4.06
N SER A 24 -33.87 -3.45 -3.23
CA SER A 24 -35.31 -3.57 -3.50
C SER A 24 -35.73 -2.69 -4.67
N PRO A 25 -36.80 -3.06 -5.40
CA PRO A 25 -37.38 -2.18 -6.41
C PRO A 25 -37.82 -0.83 -5.85
N SER A 26 -37.82 0.21 -6.69
CA SER A 26 -38.12 1.59 -6.27
C SER A 26 -39.59 1.81 -5.88
N THR A 27 -40.49 1.08 -6.54
CA THR A 27 -41.93 1.11 -6.30
C THR A 27 -42.49 -0.30 -6.37
N SER A 28 -43.72 -0.50 -5.92
CA SER A 28 -44.43 -1.79 -6.07
C SER A 28 -44.68 -2.18 -7.53
N LEU A 29 -44.57 -1.23 -8.46
CA LEU A 29 -44.84 -1.41 -9.89
C LEU A 29 -43.56 -1.61 -10.71
N SER A 30 -42.41 -1.07 -10.27
CA SER A 30 -41.14 -1.29 -10.97
C SER A 30 -40.49 -2.60 -10.51
N LEU A 31 -39.75 -3.22 -11.43
CA LEU A 31 -38.95 -4.41 -11.16
C LEU A 31 -37.49 -4.06 -10.85
N TYR A 32 -37.13 -2.79 -10.88
CA TYR A 32 -35.77 -2.28 -10.77
C TYR A 32 -35.65 -1.30 -9.59
N CYS A 33 -34.47 -1.26 -8.97
CA CYS A 33 -34.17 -0.26 -7.95
C CYS A 33 -33.90 1.10 -8.61
N MET A 34 -33.93 2.18 -7.82
CA MET A 34 -33.67 3.54 -8.31
C MET A 34 -32.35 3.70 -9.09
N GLU A 35 -31.31 2.90 -8.83
CA GLU A 35 -30.02 2.99 -9.55
C GLU A 35 -30.04 2.27 -10.91
N HIS A 36 -30.89 1.26 -11.07
CA HIS A 36 -31.00 0.49 -12.30
C HIS A 36 -32.32 0.74 -13.04
N LEU A 37 -33.06 1.78 -12.67
CA LEU A 37 -34.35 2.13 -13.27
C LEU A 37 -34.23 2.48 -14.76
N LEU A 38 -33.07 2.99 -15.19
CA LEU A 38 -32.76 3.22 -16.61
C LEU A 38 -32.74 1.93 -17.45
N PHE A 39 -32.63 0.77 -16.82
CA PHE A 39 -32.63 -0.55 -17.49
C PHE A 39 -34.00 -1.25 -17.42
N ASP A 40 -35.03 -0.57 -16.92
CA ASP A 40 -36.39 -1.12 -16.85
C ASP A 40 -37.03 -1.12 -18.27
N PRO A 41 -37.34 -2.29 -18.87
CA PRO A 41 -37.91 -2.34 -20.21
C PRO A 41 -39.35 -1.85 -20.26
N ASP A 42 -40.06 -1.81 -19.12
CA ASP A 42 -41.48 -1.47 -19.04
C ASP A 42 -41.71 0.05 -18.92
N LEU A 43 -40.64 0.84 -18.76
CA LEU A 43 -40.70 2.30 -18.72
C LEU A 43 -40.33 2.89 -20.08
N ASP A 44 -41.09 3.88 -20.54
CA ASP A 44 -40.72 4.68 -21.71
C ASP A 44 -39.52 5.59 -21.39
N GLU A 45 -38.79 5.99 -22.44
CA GLU A 45 -37.57 6.80 -22.29
C GLU A 45 -37.82 8.17 -21.65
N ALA A 46 -38.97 8.80 -21.91
CA ALA A 46 -39.29 10.10 -21.29
C ALA A 46 -39.49 9.95 -19.77
N THR A 47 -40.16 8.89 -19.34
CA THR A 47 -40.29 8.55 -17.92
C THR A 47 -38.93 8.24 -17.29
N LYS A 48 -38.07 7.47 -17.97
CA LYS A 48 -36.70 7.17 -17.49
C LYS A 48 -35.89 8.45 -17.29
N GLU A 49 -35.81 9.30 -18.31
CA GLU A 49 -35.06 10.55 -18.29
C GLU A 49 -35.57 11.53 -17.22
N SER A 50 -36.88 11.54 -16.95
CA SER A 50 -37.46 12.37 -15.89
C SER A 50 -37.00 11.96 -14.48
N LEU A 51 -36.72 10.66 -14.27
CA LEU A 51 -36.35 10.10 -12.96
C LEU A 51 -34.84 10.01 -12.78
N ARG A 52 -34.12 9.65 -13.84
CA ARG A 52 -32.69 9.43 -13.86
C ARG A 52 -32.11 9.88 -15.21
N ILE A 53 -30.93 10.50 -15.16
CA ILE A 53 -30.09 10.73 -16.34
C ILE A 53 -28.69 10.18 -16.07
N PRO A 54 -27.95 9.74 -17.10
CA PRO A 54 -26.53 9.45 -16.96
C PRO A 54 -25.79 10.67 -16.41
N CYS A 55 -24.83 10.44 -15.51
CA CYS A 55 -24.01 11.54 -15.00
C CYS A 55 -23.15 12.14 -16.13
N PRO A 56 -23.13 13.47 -16.31
CA PRO A 56 -22.34 14.10 -17.37
C PRO A 56 -20.83 13.98 -17.16
N LEU A 57 -20.39 13.70 -15.92
CA LEU A 57 -18.97 13.52 -15.59
C LEU A 57 -18.51 12.06 -15.78
N ASN A 58 -19.42 11.09 -15.66
CA ASN A 58 -19.15 9.67 -15.90
C ASN A 58 -20.48 8.92 -16.16
N PRO A 59 -20.80 8.54 -17.40
CA PRO A 59 -22.04 7.85 -17.74
C PRO A 59 -22.23 6.46 -17.11
N GLN A 60 -21.23 5.92 -16.39
CA GLN A 60 -21.33 4.61 -15.70
C GLN A 60 -22.24 4.64 -14.46
N HIS A 61 -22.69 5.81 -14.01
CA HIS A 61 -23.69 5.93 -12.95
C HIS A 61 -24.77 6.95 -13.33
N SER A 62 -25.93 6.82 -12.68
CA SER A 62 -27.10 7.66 -12.95
C SER A 62 -27.39 8.61 -11.80
N ILE A 63 -28.07 9.71 -12.09
CA ILE A 63 -28.43 10.75 -11.11
C ILE A 63 -29.84 11.25 -11.37
N SER A 64 -30.52 11.76 -10.35
CA SER A 64 -31.79 12.46 -10.58
C SER A 64 -31.50 13.80 -11.30
N PRO A 65 -32.27 14.16 -12.35
CA PRO A 65 -32.11 15.45 -13.05
C PRO A 65 -32.17 16.65 -12.10
N HIS A 66 -33.07 16.61 -11.11
CA HIS A 66 -33.21 17.66 -10.10
C HIS A 66 -31.94 17.84 -9.25
N ASP A 67 -31.13 16.79 -9.12
CA ASP A 67 -29.89 16.81 -8.35
C ASP A 67 -28.63 17.10 -9.16
N LEU A 68 -28.75 17.32 -10.48
CA LEU A 68 -27.61 17.47 -11.38
C LEU A 68 -26.57 18.47 -10.88
N GLN A 69 -26.99 19.71 -10.57
CA GLN A 69 -26.10 20.77 -10.11
C GLN A 69 -25.43 20.43 -8.77
N ARG A 70 -26.19 19.84 -7.84
CA ARG A 70 -25.68 19.40 -6.55
C ARG A 70 -24.73 18.21 -6.69
N HIS A 71 -25.02 17.30 -7.60
CA HIS A 71 -24.24 16.12 -7.89
C HIS A 71 -22.89 16.48 -8.52
N ILE A 72 -22.86 17.30 -9.58
CA ILE A 72 -21.62 17.68 -10.28
C ILE A 72 -20.56 18.19 -9.30
N ARG A 73 -20.98 18.99 -8.30
CA ARG A 73 -20.07 19.53 -7.27
C ARG A 73 -19.45 18.46 -6.36
N LYS A 74 -20.20 17.41 -6.04
CA LYS A 74 -19.82 16.34 -5.10
C LYS A 74 -19.54 14.99 -5.76
N CYS A 75 -19.55 14.93 -7.08
CA CYS A 75 -19.38 13.69 -7.81
C CYS A 75 -17.99 13.12 -7.55
N ASN A 76 -17.94 11.85 -7.13
CA ASN A 76 -16.68 11.17 -6.87
C ASN A 76 -15.80 11.00 -8.12
N GLN A 77 -16.43 11.08 -9.31
CA GLN A 77 -15.80 10.97 -10.63
C GLN A 77 -15.50 12.33 -11.27
N ARG A 78 -15.67 13.44 -10.55
CA ARG A 78 -15.31 14.78 -11.05
C ARG A 78 -13.81 14.84 -11.34
N PRO A 79 -13.39 15.26 -12.56
CA PRO A 79 -11.98 15.48 -12.88
C PRO A 79 -11.37 16.48 -11.89
N ARG A 80 -10.27 16.09 -11.24
CA ARG A 80 -9.52 16.97 -10.36
C ARG A 80 -8.43 17.63 -11.18
N ILE A 81 -8.46 18.94 -11.27
CA ILE A 81 -7.30 19.71 -11.75
C ILE A 81 -6.31 19.67 -10.60
N LEU A 82 -5.24 18.89 -10.79
CA LEU A 82 -4.15 18.80 -9.83
C LEU A 82 -3.11 19.89 -10.15
N GLY A 83 -2.42 20.38 -9.12
CA GLY A 83 -1.41 21.42 -9.24
C GLY A 83 -0.09 20.90 -9.83
N PRO A 84 0.99 21.71 -9.80
CA PRO A 84 2.29 21.36 -10.38
C PRO A 84 2.98 20.12 -9.75
N PHE A 85 2.51 19.69 -8.58
CA PHE A 85 2.89 18.46 -7.90
C PHE A 85 2.34 17.17 -8.55
N HIS A 86 1.50 17.28 -9.58
CA HIS A 86 1.04 16.13 -10.36
C HIS A 86 1.78 16.09 -11.70
N ARG A 87 2.70 15.13 -11.84
CA ARG A 87 3.41 14.83 -13.08
C ARG A 87 3.20 13.36 -13.42
N PRO A 88 2.33 13.04 -14.41
CA PRO A 88 2.00 11.66 -14.74
C PRO A 88 3.23 10.79 -14.94
N ASN A 89 3.28 9.64 -14.28
CA ASN A 89 4.32 8.62 -14.37
C ASN A 89 5.75 9.06 -14.00
N CYS A 90 5.94 10.21 -13.34
CA CYS A 90 7.29 10.69 -13.03
C CYS A 90 8.09 9.72 -12.14
N ASN A 91 7.39 8.88 -11.36
CA ASN A 91 8.03 7.88 -10.50
C ASN A 91 7.95 6.46 -11.08
N SER A 92 7.54 6.25 -12.32
CA SER A 92 7.37 4.91 -12.92
C SER A 92 8.68 4.20 -13.29
N GLY A 93 9.83 4.88 -13.21
CA GLY A 93 11.10 4.34 -13.71
C GLY A 93 11.22 4.44 -15.23
N LEU A 94 12.27 3.86 -15.81
CA LEU A 94 12.55 3.92 -17.25
C LEU A 94 11.71 2.89 -18.02
N GLU A 95 11.05 3.33 -19.11
CA GLU A 95 10.21 2.44 -19.93
C GLU A 95 11.01 1.34 -20.63
N CYS A 96 12.25 1.61 -21.04
CA CYS A 96 13.11 0.63 -21.71
C CYS A 96 13.48 -0.57 -20.81
N ASP A 97 13.31 -0.43 -19.50
CA ASP A 97 13.58 -1.48 -18.51
C ASP A 97 12.32 -2.27 -18.14
N ASN A 98 11.21 -2.04 -18.82
CA ASN A 98 9.96 -2.75 -18.56
C ASN A 98 9.99 -4.13 -19.20
N HIS A 99 9.45 -5.10 -18.46
CA HIS A 99 9.28 -6.47 -18.91
C HIS A 99 7.91 -6.97 -18.43
N ASP A 100 7.25 -7.80 -19.22
CA ASP A 100 6.04 -8.49 -18.81
C ASP A 100 6.30 -9.39 -17.60
N ASP A 101 5.30 -9.55 -16.74
CA ASP A 101 5.45 -10.38 -15.54
C ASP A 101 5.31 -11.87 -15.88
N TYR A 102 6.20 -12.69 -15.34
CA TYR A 102 6.17 -14.15 -15.46
C TYR A 102 5.21 -14.77 -14.43
N SER A 103 3.91 -14.61 -14.64
CA SER A 103 2.87 -14.99 -13.66
C SER A 103 2.80 -16.49 -13.31
N THR A 104 3.23 -17.37 -14.22
CA THR A 104 3.21 -18.84 -14.04
C THR A 104 4.59 -19.45 -13.76
N ILE A 105 5.61 -18.63 -13.50
CA ILE A 105 7.02 -19.06 -13.47
C ILE A 105 7.30 -20.27 -12.60
N LEU A 106 6.68 -20.36 -11.42
CA LEU A 106 6.91 -21.47 -10.50
C LEU A 106 6.28 -22.77 -11.03
N GLN A 107 5.28 -22.72 -11.90
CA GLN A 107 4.68 -23.91 -12.51
C GLN A 107 5.51 -24.42 -13.70
N ASP A 108 6.22 -23.51 -14.38
CA ASP A 108 6.90 -23.78 -15.65
C ASP A 108 8.32 -24.34 -15.49
N ILE A 109 8.92 -24.24 -14.30
CA ILE A 109 10.25 -24.81 -14.00
C ILE A 109 10.15 -26.26 -13.52
N THR A 110 11.23 -27.02 -13.54
CA THR A 110 11.33 -28.35 -12.90
C THR A 110 11.69 -28.24 -11.42
N ASP A 111 11.67 -29.36 -10.70
CA ASP A 111 12.04 -29.39 -9.28
C ASP A 111 13.57 -29.22 -9.13
N GLU A 112 14.35 -29.81 -10.04
CA GLU A 112 15.80 -29.67 -10.12
C GLU A 112 16.22 -28.22 -10.42
N GLU A 113 15.56 -27.56 -11.38
CA GLU A 113 15.81 -26.15 -11.69
C GLU A 113 15.46 -25.25 -10.51
N LEU A 114 14.37 -25.54 -9.78
CA LEU A 114 13.99 -24.78 -8.60
C LEU A 114 15.02 -24.93 -7.48
N GLN A 115 15.50 -26.15 -7.21
CA GLN A 115 16.54 -26.39 -6.21
C GLN A 115 17.85 -25.69 -6.58
N ALA A 116 18.31 -25.83 -7.83
CA ALA A 116 19.51 -25.13 -8.32
C ALA A 116 19.36 -23.60 -8.20
N PHE A 117 18.18 -23.07 -8.51
CA PHE A 117 17.89 -21.65 -8.34
C PHE A 117 17.95 -21.21 -6.88
N ILE A 118 17.35 -21.97 -5.96
CA ILE A 118 17.36 -21.67 -4.53
C ILE A 118 18.79 -21.66 -3.99
N ILE A 119 19.61 -22.66 -4.33
CA ILE A 119 21.03 -22.69 -3.92
C ILE A 119 21.76 -21.41 -4.38
N ARG A 120 21.55 -21.00 -5.63
CA ARG A 120 22.14 -19.77 -6.17
C ARG A 120 21.61 -18.52 -5.44
N MET A 121 20.32 -18.47 -5.16
CA MET A 121 19.68 -17.38 -4.42
C MET A 121 20.23 -17.27 -2.99
N GLU A 122 20.39 -18.39 -2.29
CA GLU A 122 20.97 -18.44 -0.95
C GLU A 122 22.43 -18.00 -0.95
N ALA A 123 23.23 -18.44 -1.93
CA ALA A 123 24.59 -17.96 -2.10
C ALA A 123 24.64 -16.44 -2.32
N ILE A 124 23.70 -15.86 -3.09
CA ILE A 124 23.60 -14.41 -3.25
C ILE A 124 23.28 -13.73 -1.93
N HIS A 125 22.30 -14.26 -1.19
CA HIS A 125 21.94 -13.75 0.12
C HIS A 125 23.16 -13.72 1.06
N ASP A 126 23.83 -14.86 1.22
CA ASP A 126 24.88 -15.04 2.21
C ASP A 126 26.16 -14.24 1.87
N ASN A 127 26.40 -13.94 0.59
CA ASN A 127 27.57 -13.16 0.16
C ASN A 127 27.34 -11.64 0.13
N PHE A 128 26.13 -11.17 -0.16
CA PHE A 128 25.88 -9.75 -0.45
C PHE A 128 24.94 -9.08 0.54
N VAL A 129 24.01 -9.81 1.14
CA VAL A 129 22.91 -9.21 1.91
C VAL A 129 23.28 -9.17 3.39
N LYS A 130 23.26 -7.96 3.98
CA LYS A 130 23.45 -7.83 5.43
C LYS A 130 22.13 -8.05 6.17
N GLU A 131 22.24 -8.73 7.31
CA GLU A 131 21.10 -8.94 8.20
C GLU A 131 20.55 -7.62 8.76
N PRO A 132 19.23 -7.52 8.97
CA PRO A 132 18.62 -6.36 9.59
C PRO A 132 19.17 -6.10 11.00
N VAL A 133 19.39 -4.83 11.32
CA VAL A 133 19.80 -4.41 12.66
C VAL A 133 18.70 -4.79 13.66
N GLY A 134 19.10 -5.46 14.75
CA GLY A 134 18.18 -5.92 15.79
C GLY A 134 17.43 -4.78 16.47
N ASN A 135 16.25 -5.10 17.03
CA ASN A 135 15.49 -4.13 17.80
C ASN A 135 16.13 -3.95 19.18
N ALA A 136 16.63 -2.76 19.50
CA ALA A 136 16.79 -2.38 20.90
C ALA A 136 15.40 -2.38 21.54
N GLN A 137 15.26 -2.84 22.79
CA GLN A 137 13.98 -2.76 23.50
C GLN A 137 13.53 -1.29 23.59
N THR A 138 12.66 -0.88 22.68
CA THR A 138 12.05 0.45 22.67
C THR A 138 10.75 0.38 23.45
N ASN A 139 10.70 1.09 24.58
CA ASN A 139 9.45 1.30 25.29
C ASN A 139 8.57 2.21 24.44
N PHE A 140 7.50 1.68 23.83
CA PHE A 140 6.63 2.48 22.96
C PHE A 140 5.63 3.33 23.74
N ASP A 141 5.39 3.00 25.01
CA ASP A 141 4.40 3.69 25.85
C ASP A 141 4.79 5.15 26.10
N CYS A 142 6.10 5.47 26.06
CA CYS A 142 6.55 6.86 26.18
C CYS A 142 6.21 7.73 24.96
N TYR A 143 5.89 7.13 23.81
CA TYR A 143 5.58 7.85 22.57
C TYR A 143 4.09 7.83 22.20
N LEU A 144 3.27 7.06 22.91
CA LEU A 144 1.80 7.00 22.76
C LEU A 144 1.08 7.35 24.07
N PRO A 145 1.39 8.51 24.71
CA PRO A 145 1.00 8.81 26.09
C PRO A 145 -0.52 8.94 26.32
N HIS A 146 -1.33 8.99 25.26
CA HIS A 146 -2.77 9.19 25.34
C HIS A 146 -3.59 7.93 25.04
N VAL A 147 -2.94 6.79 24.80
CA VAL A 147 -3.61 5.57 24.35
C VAL A 147 -3.48 4.48 25.40
N ASN A 148 -4.59 4.13 26.07
CA ASN A 148 -4.62 2.96 26.94
C ASN A 148 -4.65 1.69 26.08
N VAL A 149 -3.47 1.08 25.88
CA VAL A 149 -3.29 -0.10 25.04
C VAL A 149 -4.11 -1.29 25.56
N ASP A 150 -4.41 -1.34 26.86
CA ASP A 150 -5.13 -2.43 27.53
C ASP A 150 -6.63 -2.50 27.26
N GLU A 151 -7.22 -1.39 26.81
CA GLU A 151 -8.64 -1.33 26.45
C GLU A 151 -8.87 -1.61 24.95
N LEU A 152 -7.80 -1.82 24.17
CA LEU A 152 -7.86 -1.99 22.73
C LEU A 152 -7.94 -3.47 22.32
N GLY A 153 -8.78 -3.77 21.32
CA GLY A 153 -8.78 -5.07 20.68
C GLY A 153 -7.44 -5.40 20.01
N ASN A 154 -7.06 -6.68 19.97
CA ASN A 154 -5.75 -7.18 19.50
C ASN A 154 -5.28 -6.60 18.17
N ARG A 155 -6.18 -6.45 17.18
CA ARG A 155 -5.83 -5.88 15.86
C ARG A 155 -5.36 -4.43 15.99
N SER A 156 -6.07 -3.62 16.79
CA SER A 156 -5.72 -2.22 17.02
C SER A 156 -4.41 -2.10 17.80
N ARG A 157 -4.18 -2.94 18.82
CA ARG A 157 -2.92 -3.00 19.57
C ARG A 157 -1.73 -3.26 18.65
N LYS A 158 -1.81 -4.30 17.80
CA LYS A 158 -0.75 -4.63 16.82
C LYS A 158 -0.48 -3.47 15.86
N HIS A 159 -1.51 -2.76 15.43
CA HIS A 159 -1.33 -1.61 14.56
C HIS A 159 -0.65 -0.44 15.27
N LEU A 160 -0.99 -0.16 16.53
CA LEU A 160 -0.40 0.92 17.32
C LEU A 160 1.05 0.62 17.68
N GLN A 161 1.39 -0.62 18.05
CA GLN A 161 2.78 -1.02 18.30
C GLN A 161 3.68 -0.81 17.08
N GLN A 162 3.18 -1.11 15.89
CA GLN A 162 3.91 -0.83 14.64
C GLN A 162 4.11 0.68 14.41
N ILE A 163 3.09 1.51 14.69
CA ILE A 163 3.19 2.97 14.56
C ILE A 163 4.17 3.53 15.60
N GLY A 164 4.04 3.12 16.86
CA GLY A 164 4.94 3.53 17.95
C GLY A 164 6.40 3.19 17.65
N SER A 165 6.67 2.10 16.95
CA SER A 165 8.04 1.75 16.54
C SER A 165 8.63 2.62 15.43
N ILE A 166 7.79 3.03 14.47
CA ILE A 166 8.22 4.01 13.47
C ILE A 166 8.51 5.35 14.16
N ILE A 167 7.65 5.78 15.09
CA ILE A 167 7.86 7.00 15.88
C ILE A 167 9.12 6.90 16.75
N ALA A 168 9.35 5.77 17.41
CA ALA A 168 10.58 5.54 18.18
C ALA A 168 11.84 5.66 17.31
N SER A 169 11.78 5.20 16.06
CA SER A 169 12.88 5.35 15.11
C SER A 169 13.11 6.82 14.71
N LEU A 170 12.05 7.62 14.57
CA LEU A 170 12.17 9.08 14.37
C LEU A 170 12.86 9.74 15.55
N VAL A 171 12.53 9.36 16.79
CA VAL A 171 13.15 9.89 18.01
C VAL A 171 14.62 9.50 18.11
N GLN A 172 14.95 8.23 17.85
CA GLN A 172 16.34 7.74 17.89
C GLN A 172 17.25 8.44 16.88
N LEU A 173 16.70 8.80 15.72
CA LEU A 173 17.40 9.55 14.67
C LEU A 173 17.35 11.07 14.89
N ASN A 174 16.77 11.53 16.01
CA ASN A 174 16.59 12.94 16.34
C ASN A 174 15.86 13.72 15.23
N LEU A 175 14.82 13.13 14.62
CA LEU A 175 14.07 13.72 13.49
C LEU A 175 12.81 14.49 13.93
N LEU A 176 12.48 14.49 15.22
CA LEU A 176 11.35 15.26 15.76
C LEU A 176 11.79 16.69 16.09
N GLN A 177 12.15 17.46 15.06
CA GLN A 177 12.66 18.81 15.21
C GLN A 177 11.69 19.86 14.64
N ALA A 178 11.85 21.11 15.07
CA ALA A 178 11.22 22.26 14.42
C ALA A 178 11.59 22.33 12.92
N ASN A 179 10.76 23.00 12.12
CA ASN A 179 10.92 23.12 10.66
C ASN A 179 10.96 21.76 9.92
N THR A 180 10.26 20.74 10.42
CA THR A 180 10.19 19.43 9.77
C THR A 180 8.86 19.23 9.03
N CYS A 181 8.93 18.75 7.78
CA CYS A 181 7.80 18.31 6.99
C CYS A 181 7.76 16.77 6.92
N PHE A 182 6.84 16.15 7.64
CA PHE A 182 6.60 14.71 7.57
C PHE A 182 5.68 14.36 6.41
N VAL A 183 6.15 13.53 5.49
CA VAL A 183 5.37 13.08 4.32
C VAL A 183 4.98 11.62 4.51
N GLU A 184 3.73 11.37 4.86
CA GLU A 184 3.17 10.02 4.97
C GLU A 184 2.76 9.50 3.59
N MET A 185 3.56 8.59 3.04
CA MET A 185 3.30 7.93 1.77
C MET A 185 2.34 6.75 1.98
N GLY A 186 1.23 6.72 1.24
CA GLY A 186 0.21 5.67 1.40
C GLY A 186 -0.54 5.79 2.73
N ALA A 187 -0.97 7.01 3.05
CA ALA A 187 -1.45 7.36 4.38
C ALA A 187 -2.73 6.63 4.81
N GLY A 188 -3.54 6.13 3.86
CA GLY A 188 -4.84 5.52 4.14
C GLY A 188 -5.69 6.41 5.04
N ARG A 189 -5.97 5.93 6.26
CA ARG A 189 -6.75 6.65 7.26
C ARG A 189 -6.01 7.82 7.93
N GLY A 190 -4.69 7.93 7.78
CA GLY A 190 -3.83 8.95 8.39
C GLY A 190 -3.47 8.68 9.85
N GLN A 191 -3.43 7.40 10.26
CA GLN A 191 -3.21 7.06 11.67
C GLN A 191 -1.76 7.31 12.10
N LEU A 192 -0.76 7.06 11.25
CA LEU A 192 0.64 7.29 11.60
C LEU A 192 0.90 8.78 11.84
N SER A 193 0.49 9.67 10.92
CA SER A 193 0.60 11.11 11.13
C SER A 193 -0.20 11.60 12.33
N HIS A 194 -1.35 11.00 12.63
CA HIS A 194 -2.16 11.36 13.80
C HIS A 194 -1.44 11.07 15.12
N GLU A 195 -0.88 9.87 15.28
CA GLU A 195 -0.13 9.52 16.49
C GLU A 195 1.16 10.34 16.59
N LEU A 196 1.87 10.54 15.47
CA LEU A 196 3.09 11.35 15.44
C LEU A 196 2.83 12.82 15.80
N HIS A 197 1.73 13.40 15.30
CA HIS A 197 1.29 14.74 15.67
C HIS A 197 1.10 14.88 17.19
N ALA A 198 0.66 13.82 17.87
CA ALA A 198 0.50 13.88 19.32
C ALA A 198 1.83 14.11 20.07
N CYS A 199 2.96 13.71 19.48
CA CYS A 199 4.31 13.93 20.02
C CYS A 199 4.83 15.35 19.80
N VAL A 200 4.28 16.08 18.82
CA VAL A 200 4.79 17.41 18.37
C VAL A 200 3.71 18.48 18.37
N LYS A 201 2.66 18.34 19.20
CA LYS A 201 1.47 19.23 19.21
C LYS A 201 1.80 20.72 19.35
N GLN A 202 2.89 21.06 20.04
CA GLN A 202 3.29 22.43 20.32
C GLN A 202 4.18 23.05 19.22
N GLU A 203 4.63 22.26 18.25
CA GLU A 203 5.57 22.69 17.22
C GLU A 203 4.84 23.24 15.99
N SER A 204 4.59 24.54 15.96
CA SER A 204 3.88 25.21 14.84
C SER A 204 4.63 25.20 13.51
N THR A 205 5.94 24.93 13.55
CA THR A 205 6.81 24.85 12.36
C THR A 205 6.80 23.47 11.70
N VAL A 206 6.21 22.47 12.36
CA VAL A 206 6.06 21.13 11.80
C VAL A 206 4.86 21.08 10.85
N GLN A 207 5.01 20.31 9.78
CA GLN A 207 3.96 20.10 8.79
C GLN A 207 3.81 18.62 8.45
N PHE A 208 2.58 18.20 8.22
CA PHE A 208 2.23 16.85 7.81
C PHE A 208 1.62 16.87 6.40
N VAL A 209 2.16 16.06 5.51
CA VAL A 209 1.62 15.85 4.16
C VAL A 209 1.25 14.38 4.01
N LEU A 210 -0.03 14.11 3.73
CA LEU A 210 -0.57 12.78 3.59
C LEU A 210 -0.88 12.49 2.12
N ILE A 211 -0.20 11.51 1.53
CA ILE A 211 -0.41 11.09 0.14
C ILE A 211 -1.21 9.79 0.12
N GLU A 212 -2.36 9.79 -0.54
CA GLU A 212 -3.21 8.61 -0.66
C GLU A 212 -3.91 8.57 -2.03
N ARG A 213 -3.90 7.43 -2.70
CA ARG A 213 -4.58 7.27 -3.99
C ARG A 213 -6.09 7.18 -3.83
N ASP A 214 -6.55 6.50 -2.78
CA ASP A 214 -7.93 6.06 -2.64
C ASP A 214 -8.80 6.91 -1.70
N HIS A 215 -10.10 6.65 -1.74
CA HIS A 215 -11.15 7.45 -1.10
C HIS A 215 -11.47 7.06 0.36
N GLN A 216 -10.69 6.15 0.96
CA GLN A 216 -11.10 5.47 2.20
C GLN A 216 -11.05 6.42 3.41
N ARG A 217 -12.23 6.98 3.72
CA ARG A 217 -12.67 7.65 4.97
C ARG A 217 -11.52 8.20 5.81
N TYR A 218 -11.20 9.46 5.52
CA TYR A 218 -10.33 10.40 6.23
C TYR A 218 -10.68 10.57 7.72
N ARG A 219 -10.61 9.46 8.47
CA ARG A 219 -11.20 9.33 9.81
C ARG A 219 -10.48 10.21 10.83
N PHE A 220 -9.16 10.37 10.69
CA PHE A 220 -8.36 11.18 11.61
C PHE A 220 -8.27 12.65 11.18
N ASP A 221 -8.53 12.97 9.91
CA ASP A 221 -8.49 14.35 9.40
C ASP A 221 -9.47 15.29 10.11
N ALA A 222 -10.58 14.78 10.67
CA ALA A 222 -11.53 15.58 11.44
C ALA A 222 -10.93 16.16 12.73
N HIS A 223 -9.93 15.49 13.32
CA HIS A 223 -9.25 15.93 14.54
C HIS A 223 -8.27 17.08 14.31
N HIS A 224 -7.89 17.35 13.05
CA HIS A 224 -6.85 18.34 12.71
C HIS A 224 -7.41 19.62 12.07
N ARG A 225 -8.74 19.78 11.99
CA ARG A 225 -9.39 20.93 11.31
C ARG A 225 -9.69 22.13 12.20
N ARG A 226 -9.50 22.04 13.51
CA ARG A 226 -10.07 23.02 14.47
C ARG A 226 -9.05 23.83 15.28
N ASP A 227 -7.79 23.42 15.31
CA ASP A 227 -6.77 24.16 16.06
C ASP A 227 -5.91 25.01 15.12
N HIS A 228 -5.93 26.33 15.32
CA HIS A 228 -5.03 27.28 14.66
C HIS A 228 -3.64 27.35 15.32
N GLN A 229 -3.38 26.46 16.30
CA GLN A 229 -2.12 26.33 17.02
C GLN A 229 -1.60 24.91 16.84
N GLY A 230 -0.31 24.78 16.47
CA GLY A 230 0.35 23.48 16.26
C GLY A 230 0.61 23.14 14.78
N PRO A 231 1.04 21.89 14.50
CA PRO A 231 1.42 21.47 13.16
C PRO A 231 0.30 21.54 12.12
N SER A 232 0.63 21.92 10.90
CA SER A 232 -0.34 21.99 9.79
C SER A 232 -0.47 20.66 9.05
N PHE A 233 -1.64 20.42 8.43
CA PHE A 233 -1.92 19.19 7.68
C PHE A 233 -2.37 19.48 6.25
N GLU A 234 -1.74 18.81 5.30
CA GLU A 234 -2.16 18.75 3.90
C GLU A 234 -2.40 17.30 3.50
N ARG A 235 -3.48 17.05 2.73
CA ARG A 235 -3.74 15.71 2.18
C ARG A 235 -4.00 15.78 0.70
N TYR A 236 -3.22 15.01 -0.06
CA TYR A 236 -3.33 14.92 -1.51
C TYR A 236 -3.89 13.56 -1.91
N ARG A 237 -4.97 13.60 -2.70
CA ARG A 237 -5.49 12.40 -3.37
C ARG A 237 -4.72 12.21 -4.67
N LEU A 238 -3.64 11.45 -4.60
CA LEU A 238 -2.68 11.31 -5.70
C LEU A 238 -2.04 9.93 -5.64
N ASP A 239 -1.87 9.28 -6.79
CA ASP A 239 -1.03 8.08 -6.86
C ASP A 239 0.43 8.51 -6.70
N ILE A 240 1.21 7.81 -5.88
CA ILE A 240 2.64 8.08 -5.70
C ILE A 240 3.36 8.02 -7.04
N ARG A 241 2.86 7.21 -7.99
CA ARG A 241 3.36 7.15 -9.37
C ARG A 241 3.46 8.52 -10.05
N ASP A 242 2.52 9.42 -9.75
CA ASP A 242 2.37 10.71 -10.42
C ASP A 242 2.75 11.90 -9.52
N LEU A 243 3.26 11.63 -8.31
CA LEU A 243 3.62 12.65 -7.33
C LEU A 243 4.99 13.24 -7.63
N TYR A 244 5.04 14.54 -7.90
CA TYR A 244 6.28 15.30 -7.93
C TYR A 244 6.45 16.08 -6.63
N LEU A 245 7.21 15.47 -5.70
CA LEU A 245 7.30 15.90 -4.30
C LEU A 245 7.83 17.32 -4.12
N ALA A 246 8.80 17.73 -4.94
CA ALA A 246 9.43 19.05 -4.89
C ALA A 246 8.46 20.22 -5.13
N GLU A 247 7.30 19.97 -5.75
CA GLU A 247 6.28 21.00 -6.05
C GLU A 247 5.11 20.99 -5.07
N LEU A 248 5.18 20.20 -3.99
CA LEU A 248 4.19 20.31 -2.92
C LEU A 248 4.28 21.68 -2.24
N PRO A 249 3.15 22.37 -1.99
CA PRO A 249 3.13 23.67 -1.32
C PRO A 249 3.92 23.70 -0.02
N SER A 250 3.79 22.68 0.83
CA SER A 250 4.54 22.52 2.10
C SER A 250 6.06 22.61 1.95
N ILE A 251 6.57 22.13 0.83
CA ILE A 251 7.99 21.97 0.53
C ILE A 251 8.48 23.18 -0.27
N LYS A 252 7.78 23.54 -1.34
CA LYS A 252 8.17 24.63 -2.25
C LYS A 252 8.00 26.03 -1.68
N ASN A 253 6.89 26.28 -0.99
CA ASN A 253 6.54 27.64 -0.52
C ASN A 253 7.02 27.91 0.90
N SER A 254 7.91 27.07 1.43
CA SER A 254 8.45 27.28 2.77
C SER A 254 9.35 28.51 2.79
N GLN A 255 9.10 29.41 3.74
CA GLN A 255 9.92 30.62 3.95
C GLN A 255 11.30 30.29 4.56
N SER A 256 11.44 29.11 5.17
CA SER A 256 12.67 28.57 5.73
C SER A 256 12.98 27.20 5.10
N GLU A 257 14.26 26.82 5.09
CA GLU A 257 14.67 25.45 4.76
C GLU A 257 13.97 24.48 5.72
N LYS A 258 13.12 23.62 5.16
CA LYS A 258 12.44 22.56 5.92
C LYS A 258 13.10 21.23 5.68
N HIS A 259 13.38 20.53 6.77
CA HIS A 259 13.77 19.13 6.71
C HIS A 259 12.56 18.29 6.31
N THR A 260 12.69 17.48 5.27
CA THR A 260 11.61 16.60 4.80
C THR A 260 11.91 15.17 5.22
N VAL A 261 10.96 14.55 5.91
CA VAL A 261 11.08 13.16 6.38
C VAL A 261 9.95 12.35 5.79
N ILE A 262 10.30 11.35 4.99
CA ILE A 262 9.33 10.46 4.34
C ILE A 262 9.06 9.28 5.26
N ILE A 263 7.79 9.05 5.60
CA ILE A 263 7.38 7.97 6.48
C ILE A 263 6.31 7.11 5.84
N SER A 264 6.31 5.80 6.15
CA SER A 264 5.16 4.95 5.88
C SER A 264 5.13 3.73 6.78
N LYS A 265 3.91 3.36 7.19
CA LYS A 265 3.66 2.11 7.90
C LYS A 265 3.58 0.92 6.96
N HIS A 266 2.91 1.06 5.82
CA HIS A 266 2.76 0.00 4.84
C HIS A 266 2.60 0.61 3.44
N LEU A 267 3.60 0.41 2.59
CA LEU A 267 3.47 0.56 1.15
C LEU A 267 3.46 -0.83 0.53
N CYS A 268 2.36 -1.17 -0.15
CA CYS A 268 2.16 -2.51 -0.70
C CYS A 268 2.71 -2.61 -2.12
N GLY A 269 3.47 -3.68 -2.40
CA GLY A 269 3.98 -3.98 -3.74
C GLY A 269 4.93 -2.90 -4.24
N GLY A 270 4.77 -2.46 -5.49
CA GLY A 270 5.62 -1.44 -6.12
C GLY A 270 5.52 -0.03 -5.52
N ALA A 271 4.56 0.24 -4.63
CA ALA A 271 4.40 1.57 -4.04
C ALA A 271 5.62 2.02 -3.23
N THR A 272 6.34 1.08 -2.60
CA THR A 272 7.59 1.39 -1.91
C THR A 272 8.62 1.95 -2.88
N ASP A 273 8.85 1.26 -3.99
CA ASP A 273 9.85 1.64 -4.99
C ASP A 273 9.46 2.94 -5.73
N LEU A 274 8.16 3.18 -5.96
CA LEU A 274 7.66 4.48 -6.42
C LEU A 274 8.01 5.60 -5.43
N ALA A 275 7.84 5.36 -4.13
CA ALA A 275 8.17 6.34 -3.09
C ALA A 275 9.69 6.58 -2.98
N LEU A 276 10.52 5.55 -3.16
CA LEU A 276 11.98 5.69 -3.17
C LEU A 276 12.45 6.55 -4.36
N ARG A 277 11.89 6.32 -5.57
CA ARG A 277 12.17 7.18 -6.73
C ARG A 277 11.73 8.63 -6.51
N CYS A 278 10.55 8.81 -5.94
CA CYS A 278 10.02 10.12 -5.57
C CYS A 278 10.94 10.85 -4.57
N ALA A 279 11.47 10.14 -3.56
CA ALA A 279 12.41 10.67 -2.58
C ALA A 279 13.75 11.06 -3.21
N VAL A 280 14.33 10.19 -4.05
CA VAL A 280 15.59 10.44 -4.74
C VAL A 280 15.49 11.63 -5.69
N ASP A 281 14.39 11.72 -6.46
CA ASP A 281 14.14 12.86 -7.33
C ASP A 281 13.99 14.17 -6.54
N ALA A 282 13.26 14.16 -5.43
CA ALA A 282 13.16 15.31 -4.54
C ALA A 282 14.51 15.71 -3.93
N GLN A 283 15.34 14.73 -3.56
CA GLN A 283 16.69 15.00 -3.04
C GLN A 283 17.58 15.67 -4.09
N ARG A 284 17.48 15.25 -5.35
CA ARG A 284 18.23 15.87 -6.46
C ARG A 284 17.77 17.29 -6.77
N ASN A 285 16.47 17.56 -6.68
CA ASN A 285 15.89 18.86 -7.07
C ASN A 285 15.77 19.87 -5.94
N SER A 286 15.67 19.42 -4.69
CA SER A 286 15.39 20.27 -3.53
C SER A 286 16.33 20.05 -2.34
N GLN A 287 17.15 18.99 -2.35
CA GLN A 287 18.09 18.59 -1.28
C GLN A 287 17.50 18.54 0.14
N SER A 288 16.18 18.51 0.27
CA SER A 288 15.50 18.66 1.55
C SER A 288 15.17 17.34 2.24
N ILE A 289 15.44 16.19 1.63
CA ILE A 289 15.11 14.89 2.22
C ILE A 289 16.15 14.53 3.27
N GLN A 290 15.78 14.65 4.54
CA GLN A 290 16.65 14.30 5.66
C GLN A 290 16.65 12.79 5.90
N ALA A 291 15.48 12.15 5.85
CA ALA A 291 15.34 10.72 6.12
C ALA A 291 14.12 10.06 5.45
N ILE A 292 14.21 8.75 5.30
CA ILE A 292 13.16 7.85 4.79
C ILE A 292 12.99 6.70 5.79
N ILE A 293 11.76 6.47 6.27
CA ILE A 293 11.43 5.34 7.15
C ILE A 293 10.18 4.65 6.62
N ILE A 294 10.35 3.46 6.03
CA ILE A 294 9.25 2.69 5.42
C ILE A 294 9.24 1.27 5.98
N ALA A 295 8.15 0.86 6.63
CA ALA A 295 7.94 -0.54 6.95
C ALA A 295 7.59 -1.35 5.68
N LEU A 296 8.42 -2.35 5.38
CA LEU A 296 8.41 -3.11 4.14
C LEU A 296 7.39 -4.25 4.25
N CYS A 297 6.56 -4.43 3.22
CA CYS A 297 5.57 -5.50 3.19
C CYS A 297 5.17 -5.87 1.76
N CYS A 298 4.47 -7.00 1.61
CA CYS A 298 3.83 -7.41 0.36
C CYS A 298 4.78 -7.55 -0.85
N HIS A 299 6.01 -8.04 -0.63
CA HIS A 299 6.99 -8.29 -1.70
C HIS A 299 6.44 -9.12 -2.86
N HIS A 300 5.57 -10.10 -2.57
CA HIS A 300 4.89 -10.91 -3.58
C HIS A 300 4.07 -10.11 -4.61
N ARG A 301 3.67 -8.86 -4.28
CA ARG A 301 2.92 -7.94 -5.17
C ARG A 301 3.81 -6.98 -5.96
N LEU A 302 5.12 -7.03 -5.76
CA LEU A 302 6.07 -6.20 -6.49
C LEU A 302 6.05 -6.57 -7.97
N LEU A 303 6.31 -5.62 -8.87
CA LEU A 303 6.44 -5.89 -10.30
C LEU A 303 7.81 -5.40 -10.75
N TRP A 304 8.40 -6.08 -11.74
CA TRP A 304 9.71 -5.72 -12.26
C TRP A 304 9.77 -4.25 -12.71
N LYS A 305 8.75 -3.80 -13.45
CA LYS A 305 8.65 -2.40 -13.90
C LYS A 305 8.77 -1.38 -12.78
N ASP A 306 8.20 -1.69 -11.62
CA ASP A 306 8.18 -0.77 -10.48
C ASP A 306 9.42 -0.94 -9.60
N TYR A 307 10.17 -2.03 -9.67
CA TYR A 307 11.29 -2.30 -8.75
C TYR A 307 12.45 -1.30 -8.95
N ALA A 308 12.98 -0.75 -7.86
CA ALA A 308 14.06 0.24 -7.91
C ALA A 308 15.46 -0.41 -8.00
N GLY A 309 15.66 -1.56 -7.36
CA GLY A 309 16.95 -2.26 -7.26
C GLY A 309 17.37 -3.04 -8.50
N LYS A 310 17.06 -2.55 -9.71
CA LYS A 310 17.38 -3.27 -10.96
C LYS A 310 18.88 -3.39 -11.21
N GLU A 311 19.67 -2.37 -10.87
CA GLU A 311 21.13 -2.41 -11.07
C GLU A 311 21.81 -3.49 -10.23
N PHE A 312 21.37 -3.68 -8.98
CA PHE A 312 21.80 -4.80 -8.13
C PHE A 312 21.58 -6.15 -8.83
N PHE A 313 20.39 -6.35 -9.42
CA PHE A 313 20.09 -7.57 -10.18
C PHE A 313 20.99 -7.73 -11.40
N ARG A 314 21.17 -6.67 -12.20
CA ARG A 314 22.05 -6.71 -13.39
C ARG A 314 23.49 -7.05 -13.02
N ARG A 315 24.03 -6.44 -11.96
CA ARG A 315 25.40 -6.70 -11.49
C ARG A 315 25.62 -8.14 -11.05
N LEU A 316 24.59 -8.79 -10.53
CA LEU A 316 24.61 -10.21 -10.15
C LEU A 316 24.22 -11.15 -11.30
N ASN A 317 24.04 -10.64 -12.52
CA ASN A 317 23.55 -11.38 -13.68
C ASN A 317 22.19 -12.06 -13.45
N LEU A 318 21.32 -11.42 -12.65
CA LEU A 318 19.93 -11.83 -12.47
C LEU A 318 19.04 -11.16 -13.50
N THR A 319 18.12 -11.94 -14.06
CA THR A 319 17.18 -11.54 -15.10
C THR A 319 15.82 -11.15 -14.51
N PRO A 320 14.93 -10.50 -15.29
CA PRO A 320 13.53 -10.30 -14.89
C PRO A 320 12.79 -11.61 -14.56
N LYS A 321 13.17 -12.74 -15.19
CA LYS A 321 12.65 -14.07 -14.87
C LYS A 321 13.08 -14.52 -13.47
N ASP A 322 14.36 -14.34 -13.13
CA ASP A 322 14.90 -14.64 -11.79
C ASP A 322 14.20 -13.77 -10.72
N PHE A 323 13.97 -12.50 -11.03
CA PHE A 323 13.18 -11.60 -10.17
C PHE A 323 11.78 -12.14 -9.91
N SER A 324 11.03 -12.57 -10.94
CA SER A 324 9.69 -13.12 -10.74
C SER A 324 9.71 -14.39 -9.89
N LEU A 325 10.77 -15.20 -9.97
CA LEU A 325 10.94 -16.38 -9.12
C LEU A 325 11.24 -15.99 -7.66
N ILE A 326 12.20 -15.08 -7.42
CA ILE A 326 12.50 -14.54 -6.07
C ILE A 326 11.23 -13.94 -5.45
N ARG A 327 10.52 -13.09 -6.20
CA ARG A 327 9.24 -12.50 -5.80
C ARG A 327 8.24 -13.57 -5.37
N THR A 328 8.10 -14.64 -6.13
CA THR A 328 7.16 -15.73 -5.83
C THR A 328 7.55 -16.44 -4.53
N LEU A 329 8.84 -16.72 -4.33
CA LEU A 329 9.38 -17.36 -3.13
C LEU A 329 9.18 -16.50 -1.87
N THR A 330 9.10 -15.16 -1.99
CA THR A 330 8.82 -14.30 -0.82
C THR A 330 7.52 -14.66 -0.08
N SER A 331 6.55 -15.28 -0.76
CA SER A 331 5.30 -15.71 -0.13
C SER A 331 5.49 -16.84 0.89
N TRP A 332 6.61 -17.57 0.81
CA TRP A 332 6.93 -18.68 1.72
C TRP A 332 7.35 -18.19 3.11
N GLY A 333 7.92 -16.98 3.21
CA GLY A 333 8.37 -16.36 4.46
C GLY A 333 7.25 -15.85 5.38
N THR A 334 5.99 -16.16 5.05
CA THR A 334 4.81 -15.81 5.88
C THR A 334 3.86 -17.00 6.10
N CYS A 335 4.29 -18.22 5.79
CA CYS A 335 3.44 -19.41 5.70
C CYS A 335 2.86 -19.93 7.03
N GLU A 336 3.31 -19.47 8.20
CA GLU A 336 2.84 -19.96 9.51
C GLU A 336 1.30 -19.93 9.69
N ASN A 337 0.58 -19.03 9.00
CA ASN A 337 -0.88 -18.93 9.16
C ASN A 337 -1.71 -19.99 8.41
N ARG A 338 -1.13 -20.78 7.49
CA ARG A 338 -1.91 -21.77 6.71
C ARG A 338 -2.17 -23.07 7.46
N HIS A 339 -1.25 -23.51 8.33
CA HIS A 339 -1.38 -24.79 9.04
C HIS A 339 -2.11 -24.68 10.39
N ARG A 340 -2.20 -23.51 11.01
CA ARG A 340 -2.97 -23.31 12.25
C ARG A 340 -4.49 -23.38 12.04
N MET A 341 -4.99 -23.10 10.84
CA MET A 341 -6.44 -23.12 10.54
C MET A 341 -7.04 -24.53 10.41
N THR A 342 -6.23 -25.58 10.30
CA THR A 342 -6.74 -26.95 10.14
C THR A 342 -6.95 -27.70 11.46
N GLN A 343 -6.44 -27.21 12.58
CA GLN A 343 -6.56 -27.91 13.88
C GLN A 343 -7.65 -27.34 14.82
N ASP A 344 -7.93 -26.04 14.79
CA ASP A 344 -8.97 -25.44 15.63
C ASP A 344 -10.19 -25.01 14.80
N GLY A 345 -11.23 -25.83 14.78
CA GLY A 345 -12.48 -25.66 14.01
C GLY A 345 -13.37 -24.47 14.38
N LYS A 346 -12.82 -23.28 14.70
CA LYS A 346 -13.57 -22.04 14.94
C LYS A 346 -13.46 -21.09 13.75
N ARG A 347 -14.51 -21.06 12.93
CA ARG A 347 -14.75 -20.00 11.93
C ARG A 347 -15.04 -18.68 12.64
N SER A 348 -14.01 -17.88 12.87
CA SER A 348 -14.17 -16.45 13.16
C SER A 348 -14.12 -15.66 11.86
N THR A 349 -15.23 -14.99 11.52
CA THR A 349 -15.33 -14.09 10.37
C THR A 349 -14.41 -12.89 10.55
N MET A 350 -13.29 -12.85 9.82
CA MET A 350 -12.50 -11.64 9.63
C MET A 350 -12.09 -11.49 8.16
N ASP A 351 -12.59 -10.41 7.54
CA ASP A 351 -12.15 -9.90 6.25
C ASP A 351 -10.71 -9.37 6.31
N GLY A 352 -9.94 -9.73 5.30
CA GLY A 352 -8.57 -9.30 5.02
C GLY A 352 -7.91 -10.15 3.94
N ILE A 353 -8.16 -9.80 2.67
CA ILE A 353 -7.82 -10.52 1.41
C ILE A 353 -8.83 -11.62 1.06
N SER A 354 -9.99 -11.18 0.59
CA SER A 354 -10.81 -11.97 -0.32
C SER A 354 -10.04 -12.12 -1.64
N LEU A 355 -9.30 -13.21 -1.80
CA LEU A 355 -9.28 -13.90 -3.08
C LEU A 355 -10.70 -14.43 -3.25
N GLN A 356 -11.47 -13.81 -4.13
CA GLN A 356 -12.80 -14.31 -4.47
C GLN A 356 -12.60 -15.71 -5.04
N SER A 357 -13.11 -16.68 -4.28
CA SER A 357 -13.41 -18.03 -4.74
C SER A 357 -14.37 -17.93 -5.93
N SER A 358 -13.84 -18.12 -7.12
CA SER A 358 -14.63 -18.49 -8.29
C SER A 358 -13.83 -19.51 -9.09
N THR A 359 -14.39 -20.72 -9.13
CA THR A 359 -14.00 -21.91 -9.90
C THR A 359 -12.61 -22.47 -9.59
N SER A 360 -12.61 -23.66 -8.97
CA SER A 360 -11.46 -24.57 -8.86
C SER A 360 -10.92 -24.91 -10.25
N THR A 361 -9.94 -24.15 -10.72
CA THR A 361 -9.07 -24.54 -11.83
C THR A 361 -7.89 -25.35 -11.31
N SER A 362 -7.35 -26.21 -12.16
CA SER A 362 -6.19 -27.10 -11.97
C SER A 362 -4.89 -26.39 -11.49
N THR A 363 -4.89 -25.06 -11.41
CA THR A 363 -3.77 -24.17 -11.08
C THR A 363 -3.24 -24.28 -9.65
N ASP A 364 -4.07 -24.67 -8.67
CA ASP A 364 -3.61 -24.79 -7.28
C ASP A 364 -2.80 -26.08 -7.02
N ARG A 365 -2.99 -27.14 -7.80
CA ARG A 365 -2.35 -28.44 -7.51
C ARG A 365 -0.82 -28.45 -7.70
N SER A 366 -0.28 -27.71 -8.68
CA SER A 366 1.16 -27.71 -9.01
C SER A 366 2.00 -26.83 -8.07
N THR A 367 1.43 -25.73 -7.56
CA THR A 367 2.12 -24.90 -6.57
C THR A 367 2.27 -25.64 -5.24
N TYR A 368 1.24 -26.41 -4.85
CA TYR A 368 1.27 -27.27 -3.67
C TYR A 368 2.23 -28.45 -3.79
N SER A 369 2.51 -28.98 -4.99
CA SER A 369 3.46 -30.09 -5.16
C SER A 369 4.89 -29.65 -4.91
N LYS A 370 5.28 -28.46 -5.38
CA LYS A 370 6.64 -27.92 -5.20
C LYS A 370 6.96 -27.52 -3.76
N GLN A 371 5.94 -27.09 -3.02
CA GLN A 371 6.10 -26.85 -1.58
C GLN A 371 6.47 -28.14 -0.82
N ARG A 372 6.08 -29.33 -1.29
CA ARG A 372 6.44 -30.59 -0.62
C ARG A 372 7.91 -30.97 -0.73
N LEU A 373 8.67 -30.29 -1.58
CA LEU A 373 10.12 -30.49 -1.71
C LEU A 373 10.89 -30.00 -0.49
N PHE A 374 10.31 -29.05 0.26
CA PHE A 374 10.95 -28.37 1.38
C PHE A 374 10.06 -28.47 2.61
N SER A 375 10.67 -28.65 3.77
CA SER A 375 9.99 -28.52 5.06
C SER A 375 9.42 -27.11 5.24
N VAL A 376 8.49 -26.96 6.19
CA VAL A 376 7.89 -25.65 6.51
C VAL A 376 8.96 -24.64 6.96
N GLU A 377 9.96 -25.10 7.72
CA GLU A 377 11.06 -24.28 8.20
C GLU A 377 11.97 -23.83 7.05
N GLU A 378 12.32 -24.73 6.13
CA GLU A 378 13.10 -24.39 4.94
C GLU A 378 12.35 -23.40 4.06
N GLN A 379 11.04 -23.60 3.85
CA GLN A 379 10.21 -22.66 3.09
C GLN A 379 10.20 -21.27 3.74
N GLU A 380 10.07 -21.18 5.06
CA GLU A 380 10.12 -19.89 5.75
C GLU A 380 11.47 -19.22 5.52
N ASN A 381 12.58 -19.95 5.72
CA ASN A 381 13.93 -19.43 5.53
C ASN A 381 14.16 -18.94 4.09
N ILE A 382 13.83 -19.76 3.09
CA ILE A 382 13.90 -19.41 1.67
C ILE A 382 13.12 -18.13 1.39
N GLY A 383 11.90 -18.03 1.90
CA GLY A 383 11.06 -16.85 1.69
C GLY A 383 11.59 -15.60 2.39
N LEU A 384 12.20 -15.73 3.57
CA LEU A 384 12.85 -14.61 4.27
C LEU A 384 14.09 -14.13 3.51
N LYS A 385 14.95 -15.04 3.05
CA LYS A 385 16.12 -14.71 2.20
C LYS A 385 15.69 -14.03 0.89
N ALA A 386 14.65 -14.54 0.24
CA ALA A 386 14.09 -13.93 -0.97
C ALA A 386 13.61 -12.50 -0.75
N LYS A 387 12.94 -12.22 0.38
CA LYS A 387 12.56 -10.84 0.76
C LYS A 387 13.79 -9.97 0.97
N ARG A 388 14.81 -10.49 1.65
CA ARG A 388 16.06 -9.77 1.95
C ARG A 388 16.85 -9.39 0.71
N ILE A 389 16.91 -10.25 -0.31
CA ILE A 389 17.53 -9.90 -1.60
C ILE A 389 16.81 -8.71 -2.26
N LEU A 390 15.48 -8.71 -2.27
CA LEU A 390 14.71 -7.59 -2.84
C LEU A 390 14.92 -6.29 -2.06
N ASP A 391 14.97 -6.38 -0.73
CA ASP A 391 15.21 -5.25 0.15
C ASP A 391 16.64 -4.71 0.03
N TRP A 392 17.61 -5.59 -0.19
CA TRP A 392 19.00 -5.20 -0.40
C TRP A 392 19.19 -4.38 -1.67
N GLY A 393 18.55 -4.78 -2.77
CA GLY A 393 18.56 -3.95 -3.99
C GLY A 393 17.94 -2.56 -3.78
N ARG A 394 17.03 -2.38 -2.82
CA ARG A 394 16.52 -1.05 -2.44
C ARG A 394 17.52 -0.24 -1.62
N ILE A 395 18.31 -0.89 -0.77
CA ILE A 395 19.42 -0.27 -0.04
C ILE A 395 20.44 0.25 -1.05
N GLU A 396 20.92 -0.60 -1.95
CA GLU A 396 21.92 -0.18 -2.94
C GLU A 396 21.42 0.95 -3.82
N TYR A 397 20.16 0.89 -4.26
CA TYR A 397 19.53 1.98 -4.99
C TYR A 397 19.57 3.30 -4.19
N LEU A 398 19.35 3.28 -2.88
CA LEU A 398 19.42 4.49 -2.05
C LEU A 398 20.86 4.95 -1.81
N ASP A 399 21.79 4.02 -1.58
CA ASP A 399 23.20 4.31 -1.35
C ASP A 399 23.84 4.97 -2.59
N GLU A 400 23.54 4.47 -3.79
CA GLU A 400 23.94 5.07 -5.07
C GLU A 400 23.35 6.48 -5.29
N ASN A 401 22.30 6.83 -4.55
CA ASN A 401 21.57 8.09 -4.68
C ASN A 401 21.75 9.03 -3.49
N GLY A 402 22.85 8.88 -2.74
CA GLY A 402 23.28 9.84 -1.72
C GLY A 402 22.61 9.67 -0.36
N PHE A 403 22.08 8.48 -0.08
CA PHE A 403 21.59 8.11 1.24
C PHE A 403 22.52 7.08 1.89
N SER A 404 22.43 6.93 3.20
CA SER A 404 22.96 5.78 3.93
C SER A 404 21.78 4.95 4.42
N ALA A 405 21.55 3.80 3.77
CA ALA A 405 20.39 2.95 4.04
C ALA A 405 20.74 1.67 4.81
N HIS A 406 19.82 1.20 5.65
CA HIS A 406 19.90 -0.09 6.32
C HIS A 406 18.50 -0.67 6.61
N LEU A 407 18.46 -1.97 6.89
CA LEU A 407 17.26 -2.64 7.38
C LEU A 407 17.27 -2.69 8.90
N LYS A 408 16.10 -2.52 9.51
CA LYS A 408 15.90 -2.64 10.96
C LYS A 408 14.73 -3.57 11.24
N VAL A 409 14.90 -4.46 12.22
CA VAL A 409 13.79 -5.16 12.85
C VAL A 409 13.03 -4.15 13.71
N TYR A 410 11.94 -3.58 13.19
CA TYR A 410 11.24 -2.50 13.89
C TYR A 410 10.27 -3.04 14.95
N VAL A 411 9.73 -4.26 14.77
CA VAL A 411 8.86 -4.90 15.77
C VAL A 411 9.13 -6.39 15.88
N SER A 412 8.61 -7.04 16.92
CA SER A 412 8.69 -8.50 17.04
C SER A 412 7.84 -9.20 15.99
N LYS A 413 8.31 -10.37 15.52
CA LYS A 413 7.56 -11.29 14.64
C LYS A 413 6.18 -11.66 15.22
N SER A 414 6.02 -11.64 16.55
CA SER A 414 4.73 -11.92 17.20
C SER A 414 3.65 -10.85 16.92
N ILE A 415 4.09 -9.63 16.59
CA ILE A 415 3.20 -8.53 16.22
C ILE A 415 2.77 -8.66 14.76
N THR A 416 3.76 -8.74 13.86
CA THR A 416 3.58 -8.92 12.42
C THR A 416 4.74 -9.74 11.86
N LEU A 417 4.49 -10.59 10.85
CA LEU A 417 5.56 -11.32 10.14
C LEU A 417 6.34 -10.39 9.19
N GLU A 418 5.75 -9.28 8.78
CA GLU A 418 6.40 -8.22 8.02
C GLU A 418 6.98 -7.19 8.99
N ASN A 419 8.05 -7.57 9.69
CA ASN A 419 8.57 -6.83 10.85
C ASN A 419 9.84 -6.03 10.57
N ILE A 420 10.04 -5.63 9.32
CA ILE A 420 11.28 -5.02 8.85
C ILE A 420 10.98 -3.65 8.26
N ALA A 421 11.76 -2.66 8.65
CA ALA A 421 11.71 -1.32 8.10
C ALA A 421 13.00 -1.01 7.34
N LEU A 422 12.87 -0.33 6.22
CA LEU A 422 13.94 0.35 5.53
C LEU A 422 14.10 1.74 6.16
N ILE A 423 15.31 2.03 6.62
CA ILE A 423 15.68 3.33 7.17
C ILE A 423 16.82 3.88 6.33
N ALA A 424 16.69 5.11 5.85
CA ALA A 424 17.74 5.80 5.12
C ALA A 424 17.85 7.25 5.58
N THR A 425 19.07 7.75 5.73
CA THR A 425 19.37 9.14 6.07
C THR A 425 20.20 9.75 4.96
N SER A 426 19.94 11.01 4.61
CA SER A 426 20.74 11.68 3.58
C SER A 426 22.18 11.89 4.05
N LEU A 427 23.13 11.68 3.14
CA LEU A 427 24.56 11.92 3.36
C LEU A 427 24.97 13.39 3.12
N THR A 428 24.05 14.22 2.62
CA THR A 428 24.34 15.61 2.24
C THR A 428 23.98 16.64 3.32
N ASN A 429 23.87 16.22 4.59
CA ASN A 429 23.59 17.12 5.72
C ASN A 429 24.86 17.49 6.48
#